data_AF-A0ABD6LDT2-F1
#
_entry.id   AF-A0ABD6LDT2-F1
#
_cell.length_a   1.000
_cell.length_b   1.000
_cell.length_c   1.000
_cell.angle_alpha   90.00
_cell.angle_beta   90.00
_cell.angle_gamma   90.00
#
_symmetry.space_group_name_H-M   'P 1'
#
loop_
_entity.id
_entity.type
_entity.pdbx_description
1 polymer ?
#
loop_
_entity_poly.entity_id
_entity_poly.type
_entity_poly.pdbx_seq_one_letter_code
_entity_poly.pdbx_strand_id
1 'polypeptide(L)'
;MRYKFYSPVQGIIDYDFNKDMEYDAYFDEYCIEDLEKKDFDYLTGEDITVYEEYINQMIEKDLKKELDEGMGLMQYFNYGSRENYKELLEKVKSAYPRIETVRNKAYGVMVCDIQKPLNEKEIEILKDYFAGQYSDGWGEGFAQRGIETLCGVLYLDFYSDDFYIETEDELKNSLESKQDNEMQFEM
;
A
#
# COMPACT_ATOMS: atom_id res chain seq x y z
N MET A 1 -3.27 -19.09 -8.79
CA MET A 1 -4.08 -18.10 -9.55
C MET A 1 -3.82 -16.76 -8.91
N ARG A 2 -3.68 -15.67 -9.66
CA ARG A 2 -3.46 -14.36 -9.03
C ARG A 2 -4.79 -13.74 -8.62
N TYR A 3 -4.82 -13.21 -7.40
CA TYR A 3 -5.94 -12.42 -6.87
C TYR A 3 -5.36 -11.16 -6.25
N LYS A 4 -6.00 -10.01 -6.46
CA LYS A 4 -5.43 -8.71 -6.09
C LYS A 4 -6.40 -7.88 -5.27
N PHE A 5 -5.84 -7.17 -4.30
CA PHE A 5 -6.53 -6.17 -3.49
C PHE A 5 -5.79 -4.85 -3.63
N TYR A 6 -6.49 -3.78 -3.96
CA TYR A 6 -5.96 -2.45 -4.22
C TYR A 6 -6.44 -1.48 -3.13
N SER A 7 -5.55 -0.64 -2.66
CA SER A 7 -5.83 0.47 -1.76
C SER A 7 -5.14 1.74 -2.24
N PRO A 8 -5.63 2.94 -1.86
CA PRO A 8 -4.89 4.17 -2.05
C PRO A 8 -3.48 4.09 -1.46
N VAL A 9 -2.57 4.87 -2.03
CA VAL A 9 -1.24 5.13 -1.49
C VAL A 9 -0.96 6.62 -1.64
N GLN A 10 -0.32 7.19 -0.64
CA GLN A 10 0.16 8.57 -0.65
C GLN A 10 1.59 8.60 -0.07
N GLY A 11 2.21 9.76 -0.08
CA GLY A 11 3.56 9.87 0.44
C GLY A 11 4.05 11.29 0.56
N ILE A 12 5.32 11.41 0.94
CA ILE A 12 6.07 12.67 1.01
C ILE A 12 7.44 12.42 0.38
N ILE A 13 7.95 13.39 -0.35
CA ILE A 13 9.36 13.43 -0.75
C ILE A 13 10.06 14.60 -0.08
N ASP A 14 11.13 14.30 0.66
CA ASP A 14 12.01 15.28 1.29
C ASP A 14 13.25 15.48 0.43
N TYR A 15 13.39 16.68 -0.15
CA TYR A 15 14.48 17.04 -1.07
C TYR A 15 15.79 17.41 -0.35
N ASP A 16 15.74 17.63 0.97
CA ASP A 16 16.91 17.86 1.82
C ASP A 16 17.64 16.56 2.19
N PHE A 17 17.11 15.42 1.74
CA PHE A 17 17.60 14.08 2.08
C PHE A 17 17.62 13.81 3.58
N ASN A 18 16.71 14.46 4.32
CA ASN A 18 16.59 14.25 5.74
C ASN A 18 16.02 12.85 6.01
N LYS A 19 16.72 12.06 6.82
CA LYS A 19 16.28 10.73 7.25
C LYS A 19 15.87 10.66 8.71
N ASP A 20 16.06 11.77 9.43
CA ASP A 20 15.82 11.84 10.87
C ASP A 20 14.36 12.22 11.17
N MET A 21 13.57 12.52 10.14
CA MET A 21 12.14 12.82 10.27
C MET A 21 11.30 11.62 9.84
N GLU A 22 10.29 11.30 10.64
CA GLU A 22 9.27 10.29 10.33
C GLU A 22 8.11 10.93 9.57
N TYR A 23 7.36 10.14 8.78
CA TYR A 23 6.23 10.63 7.98
C TYR A 23 5.24 11.50 8.78
N ASP A 24 4.87 11.07 10.00
CA ASP A 24 3.90 11.78 10.84
C ASP A 24 4.37 13.18 11.26
N ALA A 25 5.69 13.40 11.35
CA ALA A 25 6.24 14.69 11.77
C ALA A 25 6.03 15.79 10.71
N TYR A 26 5.73 15.43 9.46
CA TYR A 26 5.34 16.39 8.42
C TYR A 26 3.88 16.86 8.53
N PHE A 27 3.11 16.25 9.42
CA PHE A 27 1.73 16.64 9.72
C PHE A 27 1.57 17.19 11.15
N ASP A 28 2.64 17.18 11.95
CA ASP A 28 2.61 17.69 13.31
C ASP A 28 2.64 19.23 13.32
N GLU A 29 1.55 19.85 13.79
CA GLU A 29 1.42 21.30 13.94
C GLU A 29 2.47 21.91 14.89
N TYR A 30 3.07 21.11 15.79
CA TYR A 30 4.17 21.56 16.64
C TYR A 30 5.52 21.58 15.93
N CYS A 31 5.63 20.99 14.74
CA CYS A 31 6.85 20.96 13.92
C CYS A 31 6.90 22.05 12.84
N ILE A 32 5.90 22.94 12.76
CA ILE A 32 5.78 23.95 11.68
C ILE A 32 7.05 24.79 11.51
N GLU A 33 7.68 25.26 12.60
CA GLU A 33 8.90 26.09 12.50
C GLU A 33 10.09 25.34 11.88
N ASP A 34 10.14 24.02 12.04
CA ASP A 34 11.17 23.16 11.44
C ASP A 34 10.79 22.77 10.01
N LEU A 35 9.51 22.55 9.73
CA LEU A 35 8.98 22.26 8.39
C LEU A 35 9.10 23.46 7.44
N GLU A 36 8.93 24.70 7.92
CA GLU A 36 9.12 25.91 7.10
C GLU A 36 10.55 26.06 6.53
N LYS A 37 11.52 25.34 7.11
CA LYS A 37 12.91 25.34 6.67
C LYS A 37 13.27 24.16 5.77
N LYS A 38 12.33 23.24 5.54
CA LYS A 38 12.54 22.03 4.75
C LYS A 38 11.96 22.18 3.36
N ASP A 39 12.62 21.57 2.40
CA ASP A 39 12.13 21.43 1.03
C ASP A 39 11.50 20.03 0.87
N PHE A 40 10.18 19.96 0.87
CA PHE A 40 9.44 18.70 0.70
C PHE A 40 8.10 18.92 -0.01
N ASP A 41 7.60 17.87 -0.67
CA ASP A 41 6.28 17.85 -1.30
C ASP A 41 5.44 16.67 -0.80
N TYR A 42 4.14 16.91 -0.65
CA TYR A 42 3.15 15.84 -0.51
C TYR A 42 2.88 15.21 -1.87
N LEU A 43 2.89 13.89 -1.91
CA LEU A 43 2.70 13.10 -3.12
C LEU A 43 1.35 12.40 -3.07
N THR A 44 0.53 12.70 -4.07
CA THR A 44 -0.69 11.94 -4.33
C THR A 44 -0.35 10.63 -5.04
N GLY A 45 -1.33 9.74 -5.16
CA GLY A 45 -1.17 8.53 -5.98
C GLY A 45 -0.79 8.83 -7.44
N GLU A 46 -1.14 9.99 -8.01
CA GLU A 46 -0.73 10.37 -9.37
C GLU A 46 0.78 10.68 -9.42
N ASP A 47 1.28 11.41 -8.44
CA ASP A 47 2.70 11.77 -8.33
C ASP A 47 3.57 10.52 -8.08
N ILE A 48 3.05 9.54 -7.34
CA ILE A 48 3.77 8.30 -7.00
C ILE A 48 4.04 7.43 -8.24
N THR A 49 3.26 7.57 -9.33
CA THR A 49 3.40 6.72 -10.53
C THR A 49 4.81 6.72 -11.11
N VAL A 50 5.54 7.84 -11.04
CA VAL A 50 6.92 7.95 -11.56
C VAL A 50 7.93 7.17 -10.73
N TYR A 51 7.59 6.80 -9.50
CA TYR A 51 8.43 6.04 -8.58
C TYR A 51 8.09 4.54 -8.53
N GLU A 52 7.07 4.08 -9.27
CA GLU A 52 6.54 2.71 -9.18
C GLU A 52 7.63 1.62 -9.25
N GLU A 53 8.51 1.68 -10.26
CA GLU A 53 9.57 0.68 -10.42
C GLU A 53 10.52 0.68 -9.22
N TYR A 54 10.90 1.87 -8.77
CA TYR A 54 11.85 2.05 -7.68
C TYR A 54 11.29 1.57 -6.34
N ILE A 55 10.04 1.93 -6.05
CA ILE A 55 9.33 1.47 -4.85
C ILE A 55 9.23 -0.05 -4.86
N ASN A 56 8.81 -0.65 -5.98
CA ASN A 56 8.69 -2.09 -6.10
C ASN A 56 10.04 -2.82 -5.88
N GLN A 57 11.15 -2.27 -6.36
CA GLN A 57 12.49 -2.83 -6.07
C GLN A 57 12.81 -2.81 -4.56
N MET A 58 12.43 -1.74 -3.85
CA MET A 58 12.65 -1.64 -2.41
C MET A 58 11.74 -2.57 -1.62
N ILE A 59 10.46 -2.68 -2.00
CA ILE A 59 9.52 -3.67 -1.44
C ILE A 59 10.09 -5.08 -1.62
N GLU A 60 10.53 -5.45 -2.82
CA GLU A 60 11.12 -6.77 -3.07
C GLU A 60 12.38 -7.03 -2.23
N LYS A 61 13.21 -6.01 -2.00
CA LYS A 61 14.41 -6.10 -1.18
C LYS A 61 14.07 -6.25 0.30
N ASP A 62 13.06 -5.53 0.79
CA ASP A 62 12.58 -5.57 2.16
C ASP A 62 11.99 -6.94 2.50
N LEU A 63 11.07 -7.43 1.66
CA LEU A 63 10.44 -8.74 1.82
C LEU A 63 11.46 -9.91 1.74
N LYS A 64 12.55 -9.78 0.96
CA LYS A 64 13.62 -10.79 0.92
C LYS A 64 14.45 -10.85 2.21
N LYS A 65 14.50 -9.78 3.01
CA LYS A 65 15.24 -9.77 4.28
C LYS A 65 14.44 -10.40 5.41
N GLU A 66 13.11 -10.24 5.37
CA GLU A 66 12.25 -10.60 6.49
C GLU A 66 11.51 -11.94 6.33
N LEU A 67 11.45 -12.50 5.11
CA LEU A 67 10.61 -13.67 4.81
C LEU A 67 11.44 -14.87 4.33
N ASP A 68 11.50 -15.92 5.15
CA ASP A 68 12.26 -17.15 4.86
C ASP A 68 11.44 -18.22 4.09
N GLU A 69 10.11 -18.11 4.05
CA GLU A 69 9.24 -19.26 3.72
C GLU A 69 8.40 -19.13 2.43
N GLY A 70 8.64 -18.11 1.61
CA GLY A 70 7.95 -17.93 0.32
C GLY A 70 6.44 -17.64 0.42
N MET A 71 5.91 -17.47 1.63
CA MET A 71 4.51 -17.15 1.92
C MET A 71 4.20 -15.65 1.84
N GLY A 72 5.19 -14.78 1.65
CA GLY A 72 4.94 -13.35 1.73
C GLY A 72 4.48 -12.97 3.15
N LEU A 73 3.60 -11.97 3.22
CA LEU A 73 3.01 -11.56 4.50
C LEU A 73 2.13 -12.64 5.13
N MET A 74 1.63 -13.62 4.35
CA MET A 74 0.77 -14.70 4.89
C MET A 74 1.42 -15.52 6.00
N GLN A 75 2.75 -15.47 6.18
CA GLN A 75 3.41 -16.07 7.33
C GLN A 75 2.91 -15.51 8.68
N TYR A 76 2.42 -14.26 8.69
CA TYR A 76 1.88 -13.61 9.88
C TYR A 76 0.36 -13.77 10.04
N PHE A 77 -0.32 -14.42 9.10
CA PHE A 77 -1.78 -14.49 9.12
C PHE A 77 -2.34 -15.27 10.33
N ASN A 78 -1.60 -16.28 10.80
CA ASN A 78 -2.07 -17.21 11.84
C ASN A 78 -1.91 -16.71 13.28
N TYR A 79 -1.61 -15.42 13.50
CA TYR A 79 -1.47 -14.86 14.84
C TYR A 79 -2.77 -14.18 15.31
N GLY A 80 -3.07 -14.31 16.60
CA GLY A 80 -4.21 -13.63 17.25
C GLY A 80 -5.58 -14.23 16.92
N SER A 81 -6.59 -13.38 16.74
CA SER A 81 -7.99 -13.80 16.50
C SER A 81 -8.20 -14.57 15.19
N ARG A 82 -7.20 -14.58 14.31
CA ARG A 82 -7.22 -15.19 12.97
C ARG A 82 -6.91 -16.68 12.95
N GLU A 83 -6.55 -17.27 14.09
CA GLU A 83 -6.41 -18.72 14.23
C GLU A 83 -7.67 -19.52 13.85
N ASN A 84 -8.84 -18.89 13.93
CA ASN A 84 -10.12 -19.48 13.53
C ASN A 84 -10.28 -19.62 12.00
N TYR A 85 -9.39 -19.02 11.22
CA TYR A 85 -9.44 -18.98 9.75
C TYR A 85 -8.23 -19.66 9.10
N LYS A 86 -7.59 -20.62 9.78
CA LYS A 86 -6.43 -21.39 9.27
C LYS A 86 -6.66 -22.02 7.90
N GLU A 87 -7.91 -22.34 7.55
CA GLU A 87 -8.31 -22.83 6.22
C GLU A 87 -7.95 -21.89 5.07
N LEU A 88 -7.85 -20.57 5.33
CA LEU A 88 -7.35 -19.60 4.35
C LEU A 88 -5.89 -19.84 3.94
N LEU A 89 -5.06 -20.42 4.80
CA LEU A 89 -3.66 -20.78 4.49
C LEU A 89 -3.56 -21.96 3.50
N GLU A 90 -4.62 -22.76 3.39
CA GLU A 90 -4.72 -23.78 2.36
C GLU A 90 -5.04 -23.16 1.00
N LYS A 91 -5.80 -22.05 0.99
CA LYS A 91 -6.23 -21.36 -0.23
C LYS A 91 -5.24 -20.32 -0.71
N VAL A 92 -4.68 -19.50 0.17
CA VAL A 92 -3.76 -18.41 -0.15
C VAL A 92 -2.35 -18.88 0.18
N LYS A 93 -1.53 -19.11 -0.84
CA LYS A 93 -0.16 -19.60 -0.69
C LYS A 93 0.81 -18.48 -0.35
N SER A 94 0.59 -17.31 -0.92
CA SER A 94 1.38 -16.15 -0.60
C SER A 94 0.63 -14.86 -0.87
N ALA A 95 1.06 -13.78 -0.21
CA ALA A 95 0.59 -12.43 -0.43
C ALA A 95 1.79 -11.47 -0.40
N TYR A 96 2.00 -10.75 -1.50
CA TYR A 96 3.12 -9.82 -1.64
C TYR A 96 2.58 -8.41 -1.96
N PRO A 97 2.88 -7.41 -1.14
CA PRO A 97 2.54 -6.02 -1.46
C PRO A 97 3.38 -5.54 -2.64
N ARG A 98 2.84 -4.59 -3.41
CA ARG A 98 3.48 -3.90 -4.55
C ARG A 98 2.84 -2.52 -4.73
N ILE A 99 3.41 -1.73 -5.64
CA ILE A 99 2.73 -0.60 -6.26
C ILE A 99 2.35 -0.98 -7.70
N GLU A 100 1.14 -0.63 -8.12
CA GLU A 100 0.72 -0.72 -9.53
C GLU A 100 -0.03 0.56 -9.93
N THR A 101 0.31 1.11 -11.10
CA THR A 101 -0.43 2.23 -11.70
C THR A 101 -1.69 1.76 -12.41
N VAL A 102 -2.85 2.30 -11.99
CA VAL A 102 -4.15 2.09 -12.62
C VAL A 102 -4.71 3.46 -13.00
N ARG A 103 -4.93 3.69 -14.31
CA ARG A 103 -5.46 4.96 -14.86
C ARG A 103 -4.70 6.21 -14.36
N ASN A 104 -3.38 6.19 -14.46
CA ASN A 104 -2.46 7.27 -14.04
C ASN A 104 -2.43 7.55 -12.52
N LYS A 105 -2.99 6.66 -11.71
CA LYS A 105 -2.88 6.74 -10.25
C LYS A 105 -2.23 5.46 -9.72
N ALA A 106 -1.22 5.60 -8.88
CA ALA A 106 -0.59 4.49 -8.17
C ALA A 106 -1.52 3.99 -7.05
N TYR A 107 -1.51 2.68 -6.85
CA TYR A 107 -2.20 2.00 -5.77
C TYR A 107 -1.24 1.07 -5.04
N GLY A 108 -1.40 0.96 -3.73
CA GLY A 108 -0.88 -0.18 -2.98
C GLY A 108 -1.67 -1.42 -3.37
N VAL A 109 -0.99 -2.48 -3.82
CA VAL A 109 -1.64 -3.71 -4.24
C VAL A 109 -1.09 -4.91 -3.50
N MET A 110 -1.98 -5.67 -2.86
CA MET A 110 -1.65 -6.97 -2.30
C MET A 110 -1.88 -8.04 -3.37
N VAL A 111 -0.80 -8.63 -3.86
CA VAL A 111 -0.86 -9.69 -4.89
C VAL A 111 -0.80 -11.05 -4.22
N CYS A 112 -1.93 -11.74 -4.22
CA CYS A 112 -2.09 -13.06 -3.64
C CYS A 112 -1.95 -14.16 -4.70
N ASP A 113 -1.21 -15.23 -4.39
CA ASP A 113 -1.32 -16.50 -5.13
C ASP A 113 -2.29 -17.44 -4.42
N ILE A 114 -3.43 -17.71 -5.07
CA ILE A 114 -4.50 -18.55 -4.53
C ILE A 114 -4.58 -19.89 -5.28
N GLN A 115 -4.84 -20.98 -4.55
CA GLN A 115 -5.04 -22.33 -5.07
C GLN A 115 -6.51 -22.67 -5.34
N LYS A 116 -7.43 -21.96 -4.68
CA LYS A 116 -8.87 -22.16 -4.80
C LYS A 116 -9.56 -20.79 -4.78
N PRO A 117 -10.74 -20.65 -5.40
CA PRO A 117 -11.54 -19.43 -5.30
C PRO A 117 -11.84 -19.06 -3.85
N LEU A 118 -11.82 -17.74 -3.60
CA LEU A 118 -12.20 -17.14 -2.34
C LEU A 118 -13.71 -16.83 -2.38
N ASN A 119 -14.39 -17.04 -1.26
CA ASN A 119 -15.77 -16.56 -1.07
C ASN A 119 -15.78 -15.13 -0.49
N GLU A 120 -16.96 -14.49 -0.47
CA GLU A 120 -17.11 -13.12 0.02
C GLU A 120 -16.61 -12.92 1.45
N LYS A 121 -16.92 -13.86 2.36
CA LYS A 121 -16.45 -13.78 3.76
C LYS A 121 -14.92 -13.87 3.86
N GLU A 122 -14.32 -14.74 3.05
CA GLU A 122 -12.87 -14.91 2.97
C GLU A 122 -12.17 -13.66 2.41
N ILE A 123 -12.79 -13.00 1.43
CA ILE A 123 -12.33 -11.73 0.87
C ILE A 123 -12.32 -10.65 1.95
N GLU A 124 -13.40 -10.51 2.72
CA GLU A 124 -13.49 -9.51 3.79
C GLU A 124 -12.49 -9.76 4.93
N ILE A 125 -12.24 -11.02 5.29
CA ILE A 125 -11.19 -11.38 6.27
C ILE A 125 -9.80 -10.99 5.76
N LEU A 126 -9.53 -11.21 4.47
CA LEU A 126 -8.26 -10.82 3.87
C LEU A 126 -8.11 -9.30 3.76
N LYS A 127 -9.18 -8.58 3.43
CA LYS A 127 -9.21 -7.10 3.45
C LYS A 127 -8.84 -6.55 4.83
N ASP A 128 -9.50 -7.03 5.89
CA ASP A 128 -9.18 -6.64 7.28
C ASP A 128 -7.72 -6.97 7.64
N TYR A 129 -7.26 -8.15 7.25
CA TYR A 129 -5.89 -8.56 7.51
C TYR A 129 -4.88 -7.66 6.80
N PHE A 130 -5.06 -7.37 5.52
CA PHE A 130 -4.14 -6.53 4.75
C PHE A 130 -4.20 -5.07 5.17
N ALA A 131 -5.36 -4.56 5.57
CA ALA A 131 -5.48 -3.25 6.19
C ALA A 131 -4.58 -3.15 7.44
N GLY A 132 -4.65 -4.13 8.34
CA GLY A 132 -3.76 -4.18 9.50
C GLY A 132 -2.28 -4.40 9.16
N GLN A 133 -1.95 -5.00 8.00
CA GLN A 133 -0.57 -5.04 7.53
C GLN A 133 -0.09 -3.71 6.96
N TYR A 134 -0.97 -2.90 6.39
CA TYR A 134 -0.62 -1.57 5.90
C TYR A 134 -0.56 -0.51 7.00
N SER A 135 -1.40 -0.60 8.03
CA SER A 135 -1.41 0.38 9.12
C SER A 135 -0.29 0.13 10.15
N ASP A 136 -0.32 -1.02 10.84
CA ASP A 136 0.47 -1.29 12.05
C ASP A 136 1.48 -2.43 11.85
N GLY A 137 1.57 -2.93 10.61
CA GLY A 137 2.36 -4.09 10.26
C GLY A 137 3.53 -3.72 9.37
N TRP A 138 3.59 -4.38 8.22
CA TRP A 138 4.66 -4.18 7.24
C TRP A 138 4.71 -2.74 6.68
N GLY A 139 3.54 -2.11 6.43
CA GLY A 139 3.43 -0.80 5.81
C GLY A 139 4.05 0.34 6.62
N GLU A 140 3.94 0.30 7.95
CA GLU A 140 4.51 1.28 8.88
C GLU A 140 6.02 1.47 8.65
N GLY A 141 6.72 0.40 8.28
CA GLY A 141 8.15 0.43 7.98
C GLY A 141 8.51 1.38 6.83
N PHE A 142 7.61 1.68 5.90
CA PHE A 142 7.84 2.60 4.78
C PHE A 142 7.50 4.07 5.13
N ALA A 143 6.66 4.28 6.12
CA ALA A 143 6.39 5.60 6.70
C ALA A 143 7.51 6.03 7.67
N GLN A 144 8.11 5.07 8.39
CA GLN A 144 9.23 5.33 9.31
C GLN A 144 10.59 5.32 8.61
N ARG A 145 10.79 4.46 7.60
CA ARG A 145 12.07 4.30 6.91
C ARG A 145 11.93 4.77 5.48
N GLY A 146 12.17 6.07 5.29
CA GLY A 146 12.19 6.69 3.98
C GLY A 146 13.12 5.97 2.99
N ILE A 147 12.68 5.90 1.74
CA ILE A 147 13.39 5.33 0.61
C ILE A 147 14.25 6.43 -0.02
N GLU A 148 15.57 6.31 0.02
CA GLU A 148 16.46 7.22 -0.73
C GLU A 148 16.22 7.09 -2.23
N THR A 149 15.88 8.18 -2.91
CA THR A 149 15.81 8.27 -4.38
C THR A 149 16.93 9.17 -4.91
N LEU A 150 16.99 9.41 -6.22
CA LEU A 150 17.90 10.41 -6.79
C LEU A 150 17.46 11.85 -6.52
N CYS A 151 16.18 12.07 -6.19
CA CYS A 151 15.59 13.39 -6.03
C CYS A 151 15.43 13.78 -4.56
N GLY A 152 15.34 12.82 -3.65
CA GLY A 152 15.08 13.04 -2.23
C GLY A 152 14.79 11.74 -1.49
N VAL A 153 14.37 11.83 -0.24
CA VAL A 153 13.93 10.68 0.57
C VAL A 153 12.41 10.56 0.49
N LEU A 154 11.92 9.44 -0.04
CA LEU A 154 10.51 9.16 -0.26
C LEU A 154 9.94 8.35 0.91
N TYR A 155 8.95 8.90 1.59
CA TYR A 155 8.15 8.22 2.61
C TYR A 155 6.80 7.83 2.01
N LEU A 156 6.34 6.62 2.27
CA LEU A 156 5.07 6.12 1.74
C LEU A 156 4.13 5.74 2.88
N ASP A 157 2.87 6.09 2.68
CA ASP A 157 1.77 5.73 3.55
C ASP A 157 0.76 4.91 2.74
N PHE A 158 0.64 3.63 3.13
CA PHE A 158 -0.30 2.66 2.55
C PHE A 158 -1.66 2.67 3.25
N TYR A 159 -1.82 3.46 4.31
CA TYR A 159 -3.00 3.52 5.18
C TYR A 159 -3.40 4.98 5.46
N SER A 160 -3.80 5.69 4.39
CA SER A 160 -4.24 7.08 4.46
C SER A 160 -5.58 7.26 5.19
N ASP A 161 -5.93 8.50 5.53
CA ASP A 161 -7.21 8.83 6.17
C ASP A 161 -8.45 8.40 5.37
N ASP A 162 -8.34 8.37 4.03
CA ASP A 162 -9.37 7.92 3.10
C ASP A 162 -9.21 6.44 2.70
N PHE A 163 -8.53 5.64 3.53
CA PHE A 163 -8.21 4.25 3.22
C PHE A 163 -9.45 3.41 2.89
N TYR A 164 -9.32 2.65 1.81
CA TYR A 164 -10.19 1.55 1.46
C TYR A 164 -9.36 0.44 0.83
N ILE A 165 -9.91 -0.76 0.80
CA ILE A 165 -9.29 -1.88 0.11
C ILE A 165 -10.34 -2.62 -0.74
N GLU A 166 -10.12 -2.62 -2.04
CA GLU A 166 -11.02 -3.17 -3.05
C GLU A 166 -10.35 -4.35 -3.76
N THR A 167 -11.11 -5.38 -4.09
CA THR A 167 -10.68 -6.39 -5.04
C THR A 167 -10.50 -5.78 -6.43
N GLU A 168 -9.78 -6.47 -7.30
CA GLU A 168 -9.59 -5.99 -8.68
C GLU A 168 -10.93 -5.70 -9.41
N ASP A 169 -11.94 -6.54 -9.19
CA ASP A 169 -13.25 -6.36 -9.82
C ASP A 169 -14.03 -5.18 -9.22
N GLU A 170 -13.96 -4.99 -7.89
CA GLU A 170 -14.53 -3.81 -7.22
C GLU A 170 -13.91 -2.51 -7.74
N LEU A 171 -12.58 -2.46 -7.85
CA LEU A 171 -11.86 -1.29 -8.37
C LEU A 171 -12.23 -1.00 -9.83
N LYS A 172 -12.30 -2.03 -10.69
CA LYS A 172 -12.72 -1.84 -12.09
C LYS A 172 -14.12 -1.24 -12.17
N ASN A 173 -15.06 -1.77 -11.40
CA ASN A 173 -16.44 -1.28 -11.37
C ASN A 173 -16.53 0.16 -10.86
N SER A 174 -15.75 0.52 -9.83
CA SER A 174 -15.73 1.88 -9.27
C SER A 174 -15.15 2.89 -10.27
N LEU A 175 -14.15 2.48 -11.03
CA LEU A 175 -13.52 3.28 -12.08
C LEU A 175 -14.41 3.44 -13.32
N GLU A 176 -15.11 2.40 -13.77
CA GLU A 176 -16.07 2.49 -14.88
C GLU A 176 -17.24 3.43 -14.56
N SER A 177 -17.79 3.31 -13.35
CA SER A 177 -18.89 4.17 -12.88
C SER A 177 -18.49 5.67 -12.83
N LYS A 178 -17.23 5.97 -12.49
CA LYS A 178 -16.72 7.36 -12.49
C LYS A 178 -16.58 7.94 -13.90
N GLN A 179 -16.11 7.13 -14.87
CA GLN A 179 -16.03 7.55 -16.27
C GLN A 179 -17.38 7.87 -16.89
N ASP A 180 -18.39 7.04 -16.62
CA ASP A 180 -19.75 7.27 -17.13
C ASP A 180 -20.36 8.56 -16.58
N ASN A 181 -20.06 8.89 -15.33
CA ASN A 181 -20.51 10.14 -14.72
C ASN A 181 -19.80 11.36 -15.32
N GLU A 182 -18.47 11.32 -15.49
CA GLU A 182 -17.70 12.44 -16.08
C GLU A 182 -18.14 12.74 -17.53
N MET A 183 -18.37 11.71 -18.35
CA MET A 183 -18.88 11.88 -19.72
C MET A 183 -20.30 12.48 -19.79
N GLN A 184 -21.12 12.28 -18.76
CA GLN A 184 -22.47 12.87 -18.70
C GLN A 184 -22.47 14.35 -18.32
N PHE A 185 -21.43 14.85 -17.63
CA PHE A 185 -21.31 16.26 -17.28
C PHE A 185 -20.71 17.13 -18.41
N GLU A 186 -20.07 16.50 -19.42
CA GLU A 186 -19.48 17.19 -20.57
C GLU A 186 -20.41 17.32 -21.80
N MET A 187 -21.64 16.81 -21.73
CA MET A 187 -22.67 16.91 -22.79
C MET A 187 -23.76 17.95 -22.46
#